data_AF-A0A2N5ZZN2-F1
#
_entry.id   AF-A0A2N5ZZN2-F1
#
_cell.length_a   1.000
_cell.length_b   1.000
_cell.length_c   1.000
_cell.angle_alpha   90.00
_cell.angle_beta   90.00
_cell.angle_gamma   90.00
#
_symmetry.space_group_name_H-M   'P 1'
#
loop_
_entity.id
_entity.type
_entity.pdbx_description
1 polymer ?
#
loop_
_entity_poly.entity_id
_entity_poly.type
_entity_poly.pdbx_seq_one_letter_code
_entity_poly.pdbx_strand_id
1 'polypeptide(L)'
;MANIIAVTRRNVKAYLKEIYGRNYRNNVQEIDGAFVVHQGSATVNISIKPLSKNDCLVNAMAYVVQGAKIGPKILSQLMRWNASNPIGAYGLLFDDTIVFSHSIAGANLDLNEFRHTIRTVAFVADETDDDIRAIAGGFRAVDAQGLMADDTPAKKPAAKKPAAKKAPAKKTAAKKTTVRKSAPKKAAAKKVPARKKK
;
A
#
# COMPACT_ATOMS: atom_id res chain seq x y z
N MET A 1 18.93 -21.77 -16.92
CA MET A 1 18.17 -20.81 -16.08
C MET A 1 16.75 -21.31 -15.75
N ALA A 2 15.95 -21.78 -16.72
CA ALA A 2 14.57 -22.24 -16.47
C ALA A 2 14.45 -23.41 -15.47
N ASN A 3 15.46 -24.28 -15.38
CA ASN A 3 15.38 -25.49 -14.56
C ASN A 3 15.39 -25.19 -13.05
N ILE A 4 16.29 -24.32 -12.57
CA ILE A 4 16.37 -24.01 -11.13
C ILE A 4 15.10 -23.28 -10.64
N ILE A 5 14.57 -22.35 -11.43
CA ILE A 5 13.32 -21.63 -11.11
C ILE A 5 12.15 -22.60 -11.01
N ALA A 6 12.04 -23.54 -11.95
CA ALA A 6 10.96 -24.54 -11.94
C ALA A 6 11.08 -25.52 -10.76
N VAL A 7 12.31 -25.88 -10.36
CA VAL A 7 12.56 -26.69 -9.15
C VAL A 7 12.18 -25.92 -7.90
N THR A 8 12.71 -24.71 -7.71
CA THR A 8 12.42 -23.86 -6.55
C THR A 8 10.93 -23.55 -6.44
N ARG A 9 10.23 -23.31 -7.57
CA ARG A 9 8.78 -23.11 -7.58
C ARG A 9 8.02 -24.34 -7.08
N ARG A 10 8.45 -25.55 -7.45
CA ARG A 10 7.85 -26.79 -6.92
C ARG A 10 8.08 -26.93 -5.42
N ASN A 11 9.27 -26.61 -4.94
CA ASN A 11 9.61 -26.64 -3.51
C ASN A 11 8.76 -25.61 -2.73
N VAL A 12 8.70 -24.36 -3.20
CA VAL A 12 7.86 -23.30 -2.62
C VAL A 12 6.39 -23.75 -2.56
N LYS A 13 5.87 -24.37 -3.64
CA LYS A 13 4.49 -24.88 -3.65
C LYS A 13 4.27 -26.00 -2.63
N ALA A 14 5.24 -26.89 -2.44
CA ALA A 14 5.19 -27.94 -1.42
C ALA A 14 5.20 -27.32 -0.01
N TYR A 15 6.10 -26.36 0.24
CA TYR A 15 6.19 -25.66 1.52
C TYR A 15 4.93 -24.87 1.85
N LEU A 16 4.33 -24.17 0.89
CA LEU A 16 3.06 -23.48 1.11
C LEU A 16 1.94 -24.47 1.46
N LYS A 17 1.88 -25.64 0.82
CA LYS A 17 0.91 -26.69 1.18
C LYS A 17 1.15 -27.22 2.60
N GLU A 18 2.39 -27.35 3.02
CA GLU A 18 2.74 -27.80 4.37
C GLU A 18 2.40 -26.74 5.43
N ILE A 19 2.73 -25.47 5.16
CA ILE A 19 2.48 -24.35 6.09
C ILE A 19 0.97 -24.13 6.29
N TYR A 20 0.19 -24.13 5.22
CA TYR A 20 -1.24 -23.79 5.27
C TYR A 20 -2.16 -25.02 5.36
N GLY A 21 -1.66 -26.22 5.05
CA GLY A 21 -2.40 -27.47 5.15
C GLY A 21 -3.77 -27.41 4.48
N ARG A 22 -4.82 -27.66 5.27
CA ARG A 22 -6.23 -27.62 4.81
C ARG A 22 -6.68 -26.24 4.32
N ASN A 23 -6.04 -25.15 4.77
CA ASN A 23 -6.40 -23.79 4.42
C ASN A 23 -5.65 -23.27 3.17
N TYR A 24 -4.84 -24.11 2.52
CA TYR A 24 -4.05 -23.72 1.35
C TYR A 24 -4.90 -23.05 0.26
N ARG A 25 -6.07 -23.61 -0.07
CA ARG A 25 -6.94 -23.08 -1.14
C ARG A 25 -7.58 -21.73 -0.81
N ASN A 26 -7.74 -21.42 0.46
CA ASN A 26 -8.36 -20.16 0.90
C ASN A 26 -7.32 -19.04 1.02
N ASN A 27 -6.09 -19.40 1.41
CA ASN A 27 -5.05 -18.42 1.72
C ASN A 27 -4.02 -18.23 0.62
N VAL A 28 -3.92 -19.16 -0.35
CA VAL A 28 -2.89 -19.13 -1.40
C VAL A 28 -3.54 -19.09 -2.78
N GLN A 29 -3.19 -18.08 -3.56
CA GLN A 29 -3.57 -17.94 -4.96
C GLN A 29 -2.30 -17.95 -5.83
N GLU A 30 -2.40 -18.49 -7.05
CA GLU A 30 -1.29 -18.55 -8.00
C GLU A 30 -1.64 -17.65 -9.19
N ILE A 31 -0.91 -16.54 -9.36
CA ILE A 31 -1.18 -15.51 -10.38
C ILE A 31 0.12 -15.23 -11.12
N ASP A 32 0.12 -15.36 -12.46
CA ASP A 32 1.23 -15.01 -13.36
C ASP A 32 2.63 -15.51 -12.95
N GLY A 33 2.69 -16.68 -12.31
CA GLY A 33 3.96 -17.26 -11.87
C GLY A 33 4.44 -16.83 -10.48
N ALA A 34 3.66 -16.01 -9.78
CA ALA A 34 3.81 -15.68 -8.38
C ALA A 34 2.77 -16.40 -7.50
N PHE A 35 3.06 -16.51 -6.20
CA PHE A 35 2.10 -16.96 -5.20
C PHE A 35 1.67 -15.78 -4.35
N VAL A 36 0.37 -15.54 -4.26
CA VAL A 36 -0.23 -14.53 -3.40
C VAL A 36 -0.75 -15.23 -2.15
N VAL A 37 -0.29 -14.78 -0.99
CA VAL A 37 -0.62 -15.39 0.30
C VAL A 37 -1.26 -14.35 1.19
N HIS A 38 -2.46 -14.66 1.70
CA HIS A 38 -3.15 -13.83 2.68
C HIS A 38 -2.80 -14.26 4.10
N GLN A 39 -2.30 -13.33 4.90
CA GLN A 39 -1.98 -13.57 6.30
C GLN A 39 -2.39 -12.36 7.15
N GLY A 40 -3.46 -12.52 7.93
CA GLY A 40 -4.05 -11.41 8.68
C GLY A 40 -4.64 -10.36 7.74
N SER A 41 -4.29 -9.09 7.94
CA SER A 41 -4.66 -7.99 7.04
C SER A 41 -3.64 -7.75 5.91
N ALA A 42 -2.48 -8.41 5.96
CA ALA A 42 -1.44 -8.27 4.94
C ALA A 42 -1.60 -9.30 3.82
N THR A 43 -1.35 -8.85 2.58
CA THR A 43 -1.23 -9.73 1.41
C THR A 43 0.24 -9.77 0.97
N VAL A 44 0.83 -10.98 1.00
CA VAL A 44 2.24 -11.23 0.66
C VAL A 44 2.34 -11.87 -0.72
N ASN A 45 3.01 -11.19 -1.65
CA ASN A 45 3.36 -11.68 -2.97
C ASN A 45 4.73 -12.34 -2.97
N ILE A 46 4.78 -13.60 -3.35
CA ILE A 46 5.99 -14.41 -3.43
C ILE A 46 6.33 -14.60 -4.90
N SER A 47 7.45 -14.04 -5.32
CA SER A 47 7.97 -14.11 -6.68
C SER A 47 9.34 -14.78 -6.68
N ILE A 48 9.63 -15.54 -7.74
CA ILE A 48 10.92 -16.23 -7.89
C ILE A 48 11.64 -15.58 -9.07
N LYS A 49 12.81 -14.99 -8.81
CA LYS A 49 13.61 -14.28 -9.80
C LYS A 49 14.94 -15.00 -10.03
N PRO A 50 15.46 -15.08 -11.26
CA PRO A 50 16.81 -15.57 -11.50
C PRO A 50 17.84 -14.63 -10.85
N LEU A 51 18.86 -15.20 -10.20
CA LEU A 51 20.01 -14.43 -9.70
C LEU A 51 21.25 -14.75 -10.52
N SER A 52 21.55 -16.04 -10.69
CA SER A 52 22.71 -16.51 -11.45
C SER A 52 22.34 -17.74 -12.29
N LYS A 53 23.32 -18.37 -12.95
CA LYS A 53 23.08 -19.60 -13.74
C LYS A 53 22.53 -20.74 -12.89
N ASN A 54 22.95 -20.81 -11.63
CA ASN A 54 22.68 -21.92 -10.70
C ASN A 54 21.87 -21.48 -9.48
N ASP A 55 21.46 -20.21 -9.40
CA ASP A 55 20.77 -19.67 -8.23
C ASP A 55 19.61 -18.75 -8.60
N CYS A 56 18.66 -18.66 -7.69
CA CYS A 56 17.48 -17.81 -7.81
C CYS A 56 17.18 -17.15 -6.45
N LEU A 57 16.42 -16.06 -6.49
CA LEU A 57 15.93 -15.39 -5.30
C LEU A 57 14.44 -15.63 -5.17
N VAL A 58 14.02 -16.01 -3.97
CA VAL A 58 12.62 -15.99 -3.57
C VAL A 58 12.38 -14.66 -2.88
N ASN A 59 11.58 -13.81 -3.50
CA ASN A 59 11.24 -12.49 -3.00
C ASN A 59 9.81 -12.49 -2.46
N ALA A 60 9.65 -12.25 -1.16
CA ALA A 60 8.38 -12.02 -0.50
C ALA A 60 8.17 -10.52 -0.32
N MET A 61 7.06 -10.01 -0.84
CA MET A 61 6.74 -8.58 -0.83
C MET A 61 5.30 -8.38 -0.37
N ALA A 62 5.08 -7.53 0.63
CA ALA A 62 3.76 -7.10 1.06
C ALA A 62 3.51 -5.64 0.65
N TYR A 63 2.27 -5.36 0.27
CA TYR A 63 1.78 -3.98 0.18
C TYR A 63 1.47 -3.49 1.60
N VAL A 64 1.93 -2.28 1.94
CA VAL A 64 1.73 -1.70 3.28
C VAL A 64 0.68 -0.59 3.18
N VAL A 65 0.97 0.48 2.43
CA VAL A 65 0.03 1.60 2.25
C VAL A 65 -0.02 2.04 0.79
N GLN A 66 -1.25 2.17 0.27
CA GLN A 66 -1.53 2.68 -1.07
C GLN A 66 -2.11 4.11 -1.01
N GLY A 67 -1.80 4.94 -2.00
CA GLY A 67 -2.27 6.34 -2.06
C GLY A 67 -1.70 7.24 -0.96
N ALA A 68 -0.53 6.89 -0.42
CA ALA A 68 0.18 7.69 0.56
C ALA A 68 0.72 8.98 -0.08
N LYS A 69 0.67 10.10 0.65
CA LYS A 69 1.33 11.34 0.22
C LYS A 69 2.82 11.26 0.54
N ILE A 70 3.61 10.91 -0.45
CA ILE A 70 5.06 10.76 -0.29
C ILE A 70 5.69 12.14 -0.09
N GLY A 71 6.45 12.26 1.00
CA GLY A 71 7.15 13.48 1.36
C GLY A 71 8.44 13.20 2.14
N PRO A 72 9.28 14.22 2.38
CA PRO A 72 10.60 14.03 2.99
C PRO A 72 10.55 13.37 4.37
N LYS A 73 9.47 13.62 5.14
CA LYS A 73 9.27 13.06 6.48
C LYS A 73 9.11 11.54 6.44
N ILE A 74 8.17 11.03 5.63
CA ILE A 74 7.95 9.57 5.52
C ILE A 74 9.17 8.89 4.88
N LEU A 75 9.76 9.46 3.83
CA LEU A 75 10.96 8.90 3.20
C LEU A 75 12.12 8.77 4.20
N SER A 76 12.38 9.82 4.99
CA SER A 76 13.41 9.77 6.03
C SER A 76 13.12 8.71 7.09
N GLN A 77 11.84 8.52 7.43
CA GLN A 77 11.41 7.50 8.40
C GLN A 77 11.60 6.09 7.85
N LEU A 78 11.18 5.84 6.60
CA LEU A 78 11.37 4.54 5.92
C LEU A 78 12.86 4.18 5.83
N MET A 79 13.73 5.14 5.51
CA MET A 79 15.18 4.91 5.47
C MET A 79 15.77 4.60 6.85
N ARG A 80 15.27 5.26 7.91
CA ARG A 80 15.68 4.94 9.29
C ARG A 80 15.24 3.55 9.70
N TRP A 81 14.01 3.15 9.37
CA TRP A 81 13.54 1.79 9.63
C TRP A 81 14.32 0.75 8.83
N ASN A 82 14.70 1.04 7.58
CA ASN A 82 15.59 0.15 6.82
C ASN A 82 16.97 -0.01 7.47
N ALA A 83 17.46 1.02 8.18
CA ALA A 83 18.72 0.92 8.92
C ALA A 83 18.58 0.18 10.26
N SER A 84 17.39 0.18 10.87
CA SER A 84 17.13 -0.48 12.15
C SER A 84 16.63 -1.92 12.00
N ASN A 85 15.92 -2.23 10.92
CA ASN A 85 15.36 -3.55 10.68
C ASN A 85 16.45 -4.49 10.12
N PRO A 86 16.73 -5.62 10.79
CA PRO A 86 17.73 -6.57 10.33
C PRO A 86 17.26 -7.38 9.11
N ILE A 87 15.95 -7.38 8.83
CA ILE A 87 15.32 -8.21 7.81
C ILE A 87 14.45 -7.32 6.92
N GLY A 88 14.64 -7.47 5.62
CA GLY A 88 13.83 -6.81 4.60
C GLY A 88 14.10 -5.32 4.47
N ALA A 89 13.37 -4.69 3.56
CA ALA A 89 13.45 -3.26 3.31
C ALA A 89 12.11 -2.72 2.79
N TYR A 90 11.80 -1.50 3.21
CA TYR A 90 10.77 -0.67 2.60
C TYR A 90 11.22 -0.21 1.22
N GLY A 91 10.29 -0.28 0.27
CA GLY A 91 10.42 0.23 -1.08
C GLY A 91 9.24 1.11 -1.44
N LEU A 92 9.40 1.86 -2.53
CA LEU A 92 8.35 2.65 -3.13
C LEU A 92 8.12 2.15 -4.55
N LEU A 93 6.86 1.87 -4.89
CA LEU A 93 6.45 1.47 -6.22
C LEU A 93 6.14 2.72 -7.08
N PHE A 94 5.90 2.52 -8.38
CA PHE A 94 5.74 3.64 -9.34
C PHE A 94 4.50 4.50 -9.09
N ASP A 95 3.51 3.95 -8.39
CA ASP A 95 2.24 4.56 -8.03
C ASP A 95 2.25 5.14 -6.60
N ASP A 96 3.44 5.37 -6.04
CA ASP A 96 3.66 5.83 -4.67
C ASP A 96 3.17 4.84 -3.59
N THR A 97 2.90 3.58 -3.94
CA THR A 97 2.59 2.53 -2.97
C THR A 97 3.84 2.15 -2.18
N ILE A 98 3.73 2.21 -0.85
CA ILE A 98 4.77 1.75 0.05
C ILE A 98 4.67 0.24 0.19
N VAL A 99 5.78 -0.45 -0.08
CA VAL A 99 5.91 -1.90 0.02
C VAL A 99 6.98 -2.27 1.02
N PHE A 100 6.86 -3.45 1.63
CA PHE A 100 7.92 -4.06 2.41
C PHE A 100 8.30 -5.39 1.77
N SER A 101 9.59 -5.61 1.55
CA SER A 101 10.07 -6.79 0.83
C SER A 101 11.28 -7.42 1.48
N HIS A 102 11.36 -8.75 1.42
CA HIS A 102 12.51 -9.53 1.84
C HIS A 102 12.80 -10.62 0.80
N SER A 103 14.08 -10.72 0.40
CA SER A 103 14.55 -11.71 -0.55
C SER A 103 15.51 -12.68 0.12
N ILE A 104 15.33 -13.97 -0.17
CA ILE A 104 16.15 -15.07 0.32
C ILE A 104 16.65 -15.93 -0.84
N ALA A 105 17.77 -16.62 -0.64
CA ALA A 105 18.35 -17.50 -1.64
C ALA A 105 17.46 -18.73 -1.88
N GLY A 106 17.25 -19.09 -3.13
CA GLY A 106 16.30 -20.11 -3.56
C GLY A 106 16.93 -21.46 -3.92
N ALA A 107 18.25 -21.54 -4.11
CA ALA A 107 18.93 -22.79 -4.42
C ALA A 107 18.86 -23.82 -3.28
N ASN A 108 19.01 -23.35 -2.03
CA ASN A 108 19.05 -24.18 -0.82
C ASN A 108 17.97 -23.77 0.19
N LEU A 109 16.83 -23.30 -0.31
CA LEU A 109 15.74 -22.82 0.52
C LEU A 109 15.22 -23.91 1.47
N ASP A 110 15.18 -23.63 2.76
CA ASP A 110 14.53 -24.49 3.74
C ASP A 110 13.14 -23.98 4.15
N LEU A 111 12.33 -24.91 4.67
CA LEU A 111 10.96 -24.65 5.09
C LEU A 111 10.89 -23.62 6.23
N ASN A 112 11.83 -23.65 7.17
CA ASN A 112 11.80 -22.78 8.34
C ASN A 112 12.16 -21.33 7.97
N GLU A 113 13.20 -21.11 7.16
CA GLU A 113 13.55 -19.81 6.59
C GLU A 113 12.41 -19.24 5.75
N PHE A 114 11.82 -20.05 4.88
CA PHE A 114 10.71 -19.62 4.04
C PHE A 114 9.48 -19.23 4.87
N ARG A 115 9.11 -20.06 5.85
CA ARG A 115 8.00 -19.79 6.76
C ARG A 115 8.24 -18.54 7.62
N HIS A 116 9.46 -18.35 8.10
CA HIS A 116 9.82 -17.17 8.87
C HIS A 116 9.75 -15.92 8.00
N THR A 117 10.24 -16.00 6.77
CA THR A 117 10.20 -14.90 5.79
C THR A 117 8.77 -14.41 5.53
N ILE A 118 7.83 -15.31 5.23
CA ILE A 118 6.42 -14.93 5.00
C ILE A 118 5.84 -14.26 6.25
N ARG A 119 6.06 -14.86 7.43
CA ARG A 119 5.52 -14.35 8.70
C ARG A 119 6.07 -12.98 9.04
N THR A 120 7.38 -12.77 8.91
CA THR A 120 8.03 -11.50 9.21
C THR A 120 7.57 -10.41 8.26
N VAL A 121 7.47 -10.69 6.96
CA VAL A 121 6.96 -9.72 5.98
C VAL A 121 5.51 -9.34 6.26
N ALA A 122 4.65 -10.33 6.57
CA ALA A 122 3.26 -10.06 6.93
C ALA A 122 3.14 -9.26 8.25
N PHE A 123 3.92 -9.64 9.26
CA PHE A 123 3.91 -8.98 10.58
C PHE A 123 4.38 -7.54 10.50
N VAL A 124 5.51 -7.27 9.84
CA VAL A 124 6.03 -5.90 9.69
C VAL A 124 5.07 -5.02 8.89
N ALA A 125 4.43 -5.58 7.85
CA ALA A 125 3.44 -4.84 7.09
C ALA A 125 2.20 -4.47 7.93
N ASP A 126 1.72 -5.38 8.77
CA ASP A 126 0.57 -5.16 9.66
C ASP A 126 0.90 -4.25 10.86
N GLU A 127 2.14 -4.27 11.35
CA GLU A 127 2.56 -3.41 12.47
C GLU A 127 2.80 -1.96 12.03
N THR A 128 3.31 -1.76 10.82
CA THR A 128 3.74 -0.43 10.36
C THR A 128 2.71 0.31 9.52
N ASP A 129 1.62 -0.34 9.12
CA ASP A 129 0.61 0.28 8.26
C ASP A 129 -0.09 1.48 8.93
N ASP A 130 -0.46 1.36 10.21
CA ASP A 130 -1.12 2.40 10.98
C ASP A 130 -0.18 3.60 11.23
N ASP A 131 1.10 3.33 11.54
CA ASP A 131 2.13 4.36 11.70
C ASP A 131 2.39 5.13 10.40
N ILE A 132 2.50 4.41 9.28
CA ILE A 132 2.69 5.02 7.96
C ILE A 132 1.45 5.84 7.59
N ARG A 133 0.24 5.34 7.87
CA ARG A 133 -1.01 6.08 7.65
C ARG A 133 -1.08 7.35 8.49
N ALA A 134 -0.64 7.31 9.75
CA ALA A 134 -0.62 8.49 10.60
C ALA A 134 0.30 9.60 10.05
N ILE A 135 1.38 9.22 9.35
CA ILE A 135 2.35 10.17 8.79
C ILE A 135 1.97 10.64 7.38
N ALA A 136 1.57 9.73 6.50
CA ALA A 136 1.42 9.95 5.06
C ALA A 136 -0.03 9.86 4.55
N GLY A 137 -0.98 9.43 5.38
CA GLY A 137 -2.34 9.11 4.98
C GLY A 137 -2.41 7.82 4.14
N GLY A 138 -3.45 7.69 3.33
CA GLY A 138 -3.65 6.54 2.43
C GLY A 138 -4.52 5.43 3.01
N PHE A 139 -4.54 4.30 2.30
CA PHE A 139 -5.35 3.13 2.60
C PHE A 139 -4.45 1.92 2.86
N ARG A 140 -4.87 1.03 3.76
CA ARG A 140 -4.21 -0.28 3.94
C ARG A 140 -4.39 -1.12 2.68
N ALA A 141 -3.50 -2.08 2.49
CA ALA A 141 -3.59 -3.03 1.38
C ALA A 141 -4.96 -3.72 1.26
N VAL A 142 -5.57 -4.10 2.39
CA VAL A 142 -6.93 -4.69 2.42
C VAL A 142 -8.02 -3.71 2.03
N ASP A 143 -7.92 -2.46 2.49
CA ASP A 143 -8.92 -1.43 2.23
C ASP A 143 -8.92 -1.08 0.72
N ALA A 144 -7.74 -1.03 0.12
CA ALA A 144 -7.59 -0.71 -1.30
C ALA A 144 -8.04 -1.83 -2.24
N GLN A 145 -7.86 -3.10 -1.87
CA GLN A 145 -8.42 -4.23 -2.63
C GLN A 145 -9.96 -4.22 -2.64
N GLY A 146 -10.60 -3.75 -1.56
CA GLY A 146 -12.05 -3.56 -1.49
C GLY A 146 -12.55 -2.43 -2.41
N LEU A 147 -11.82 -1.31 -2.48
CA LEU A 147 -12.15 -0.17 -3.35
C LEU A 147 -12.02 -0.51 -4.85
N MET A 148 -11.02 -1.31 -5.24
CA MET A 148 -10.82 -1.71 -6.65
C MET A 148 -11.80 -2.80 -7.12
N ALA A 149 -12.47 -3.50 -6.19
CA ALA A 149 -13.50 -4.48 -6.54
C ALA A 149 -14.84 -3.83 -6.91
N ASP A 150 -15.14 -2.64 -6.36
CA ASP A 150 -16.37 -1.89 -6.63
C ASP A 150 -16.32 -1.07 -7.94
N ASP A 151 -15.13 -0.87 -8.53
CA ASP A 151 -14.93 -0.10 -9.77
C ASP A 151 -14.91 -0.97 -11.05
N THR A 152 -15.62 -2.10 -11.08
CA THR A 152 -15.99 -2.73 -12.36
C THR A 152 -17.09 -1.88 -13.02
N PRO A 153 -16.93 -1.46 -14.30
CA PRO A 153 -17.82 -0.46 -14.88
C PRO A 153 -19.22 -1.04 -15.06
N ALA A 154 -20.14 -0.63 -14.17
CA ALA A 154 -21.56 -0.84 -14.31
C ALA A 154 -22.00 -0.33 -15.69
N LYS A 155 -22.53 -1.27 -16.48
CA LYS A 155 -23.15 -1.08 -17.79
C LYS A 155 -24.05 0.16 -17.78
N LYS A 156 -23.65 1.17 -18.54
CA LYS A 156 -24.37 2.43 -18.80
C LYS A 156 -25.87 2.16 -19.07
N PRO A 157 -26.81 2.66 -18.25
CA PRO A 157 -28.23 2.56 -18.60
C PRO A 157 -28.52 3.47 -19.79
N ALA A 158 -29.17 2.89 -20.81
CA ALA A 158 -29.58 3.57 -22.04
C ALA A 158 -30.44 4.81 -21.75
N ALA A 159 -30.17 5.87 -22.50
CA ALA A 159 -30.87 7.15 -22.46
C ALA A 159 -32.38 6.99 -22.69
N LYS A 160 -33.19 7.37 -21.70
CA LYS A 160 -34.64 7.62 -21.91
C LYS A 160 -34.83 9.04 -22.45
N LYS A 161 -35.36 9.09 -23.66
CA LYS A 161 -35.84 10.26 -24.42
C LYS A 161 -36.82 11.11 -23.58
N PRO A 162 -36.68 12.45 -23.49
CA PRO A 162 -37.64 13.27 -22.76
C PRO A 162 -38.88 13.54 -23.63
N ALA A 163 -40.07 13.23 -23.11
CA ALA A 163 -41.34 13.65 -23.67
C ALA A 163 -41.80 14.96 -23.01
N ALA A 164 -42.10 15.95 -23.84
CA ALA A 164 -42.51 17.30 -23.46
C ALA A 164 -43.88 17.34 -22.77
N LYS A 165 -44.02 18.14 -21.69
CA LYS A 165 -45.29 18.79 -21.32
C LYS A 165 -45.06 20.20 -20.77
N LYS A 166 -45.99 21.07 -21.17
CA LYS A 166 -46.05 22.55 -21.10
C LYS A 166 -46.04 23.14 -19.69
N ALA A 167 -45.52 24.37 -19.61
CA ALA A 167 -45.61 25.32 -18.50
C ALA A 167 -47.05 25.72 -18.12
N PRO A 168 -47.23 26.32 -16.93
CA PRO A 168 -47.59 27.73 -16.91
C PRO A 168 -46.78 28.59 -15.91
N ALA A 169 -46.97 29.90 -16.03
CA ALA A 169 -46.02 30.96 -15.71
C ALA A 169 -46.24 31.69 -14.37
N LYS A 170 -45.23 32.54 -14.07
CA LYS A 170 -45.31 33.87 -13.45
C LYS A 170 -45.20 33.95 -11.91
N LYS A 171 -44.07 34.48 -11.39
CA LYS A 171 -43.94 35.90 -11.00
C LYS A 171 -42.53 36.21 -10.48
N THR A 172 -42.05 37.37 -10.94
CA THR A 172 -40.84 38.12 -10.60
C THR A 172 -40.86 38.70 -9.17
N ALA A 173 -39.71 38.70 -8.49
CA ALA A 173 -39.34 39.75 -7.53
C ALA A 173 -37.81 39.79 -7.35
N ALA A 174 -37.26 41.00 -7.35
CA ALA A 174 -35.85 41.32 -7.44
C ALA A 174 -35.16 41.50 -6.07
N LYS A 175 -33.82 41.34 -6.10
CA LYS A 175 -32.77 41.99 -5.28
C LYS A 175 -32.94 42.06 -3.75
N LYS A 176 -31.95 41.50 -3.04
CA LYS A 176 -31.08 42.31 -2.15
C LYS A 176 -29.75 41.61 -1.84
N THR A 177 -28.68 42.21 -2.37
CA THR A 177 -27.32 42.18 -1.82
C THR A 177 -27.30 42.79 -0.41
N THR A 178 -26.66 42.11 0.54
CA THR A 178 -26.13 42.76 1.75
C THR A 178 -24.74 42.22 2.06
N VAL A 179 -23.78 43.11 1.83
CA VAL A 179 -22.40 43.11 2.32
C VAL A 179 -22.40 43.21 3.85
N ARG A 180 -21.55 42.43 4.53
CA ARG A 180 -21.06 42.75 5.88
C ARG A 180 -19.56 42.39 5.93
N LYS A 181 -18.71 43.35 5.55
CA LYS A 181 -17.93 44.28 6.41
C LYS A 181 -16.87 43.58 7.27
N SER A 182 -15.66 43.56 6.72
CA SER A 182 -14.37 43.45 7.41
C SER A 182 -14.09 44.67 8.28
N ALA A 183 -13.44 44.49 9.43
CA ALA A 183 -12.70 45.51 10.18
C ALA A 183 -11.60 44.87 11.06
N PRO A 184 -10.51 45.59 11.42
CA PRO A 184 -9.15 45.05 11.41
C PRO A 184 -8.37 45.07 12.74
N LYS A 185 -7.21 44.37 12.72
CA LYS A 185 -5.92 44.55 13.44
C LYS A 185 -5.90 44.97 14.92
N LYS A 186 -5.10 44.21 15.70
CA LYS A 186 -4.07 44.81 16.56
C LYS A 186 -2.80 43.96 16.58
N ALA A 187 -1.71 44.56 16.10
CA ALA A 187 -0.35 44.11 16.28
C ALA A 187 0.28 44.85 17.46
N ALA A 188 1.08 44.15 18.26
CA ALA A 188 2.11 44.70 19.16
C ALA A 188 3.00 43.53 19.60
N ALA A 189 4.29 43.64 19.89
CA ALA A 189 5.39 44.49 19.47
C ALA A 189 6.65 43.77 20.00
N LYS A 190 7.76 43.80 19.24
CA LYS A 190 9.09 43.28 19.61
C LYS A 190 9.56 43.81 20.98
N LYS A 191 10.28 42.99 21.74
CA LYS A 191 11.45 43.40 22.55
C LYS A 191 12.45 42.24 22.73
N VAL A 192 13.59 42.39 22.06
CA VAL A 192 14.94 41.87 22.35
C VAL A 192 15.80 43.15 22.21
N PRO A 193 16.78 43.52 23.08
CA PRO A 193 17.96 42.70 23.44
C PRO A 193 18.55 42.92 24.84
N ALA A 194 19.51 42.08 25.24
CA ALA A 194 20.75 42.52 25.92
C ALA A 194 21.78 41.37 26.03
N ARG A 195 22.85 41.52 25.24
CA ARG A 195 24.13 40.82 25.34
C ARG A 195 24.93 41.44 26.48
N LYS A 196 25.52 40.64 27.37
CA LYS A 196 26.76 41.01 28.08
C LYS A 196 27.73 39.84 28.14
N LYS A 197 28.93 40.10 27.63
CA LYS A 197 30.15 39.33 27.80
C LYS A 197 30.59 39.39 29.27
N LYS A 198 31.04 38.27 29.82
CA LYS A 198 32.44 38.07 30.21
C LYS A 198 32.69 36.58 30.42
#